data_AF-A0A9P6R3D9-F1
#
_entry.id   AF-A0A9P6R3D9-F1
#
_cell.length_a   1.000
_cell.length_b   1.000
_cell.length_c   1.000
_cell.angle_alpha   90.00
_cell.angle_beta   90.00
_cell.angle_gamma   90.00
#
_symmetry.space_group_name_H-M   'P 1'
#
loop_
_entity.id
_entity.type
_entity.pdbx_description
1 polymer ?
#
loop_
_entity_poly.entity_id
_entity_poly.type
_entity_poly.pdbx_seq_one_letter_code
_entity_poly.pdbx_strand_id
1 'polypeptide(L)'
;MVFTDIKNSTKLWENIPIAMALAIKEHFNVMRRQLRSIGGYEVKNEGDALMASFSSVPAAMLWCFKAQELLLTADWPQDILDSNECKAIFSETDPSQLLYRGLSVRMGIHWGRPVSDRDAVTRRMDYYGPMVNRAARICDAADGGEICVSSDVINVIQHLLDDPELERSDSPQAEHVRELRKMGYGKLDLGERKLKGLETPENLYLIHSSVIAGRLNTDPAKSAIAGPTLDM
;
A
#
# COMPACT_ATOMS: atom_id res chain seq x y z
N MET A 1 -5.53 -0.17 9.80
CA MET A 1 -6.31 0.39 8.68
C MET A 1 -5.36 0.76 7.57
N VAL A 2 -5.87 0.76 6.34
CA VAL A 2 -5.12 1.13 5.15
C VAL A 2 -5.85 2.25 4.43
N PHE A 3 -5.10 3.27 4.03
CA PHE A 3 -5.54 4.28 3.07
C PHE A 3 -4.78 4.08 1.76
N THR A 4 -5.44 4.35 0.64
CA THR A 4 -4.82 4.36 -0.68
C THR A 4 -5.21 5.62 -1.42
N ASP A 5 -4.38 6.06 -2.36
CA ASP A 5 -4.65 7.22 -3.21
C ASP A 5 -3.82 7.11 -4.52
N ILE A 6 -4.31 7.68 -5.63
CA ILE A 6 -3.59 7.59 -6.91
C ILE A 6 -2.74 8.84 -7.10
N LYS A 7 -1.43 8.63 -7.30
CA LYS A 7 -0.49 9.73 -7.58
C LYS A 7 -0.89 10.44 -8.86
N ASN A 8 -0.92 11.78 -8.81
CA ASN A 8 -1.23 12.66 -9.95
C ASN A 8 -2.63 12.42 -10.58
N SER A 9 -3.60 11.90 -9.82
CA SER A 9 -4.96 11.65 -10.34
C SER A 9 -5.63 12.88 -10.92
N THR A 10 -5.49 14.06 -10.29
CA THR A 10 -6.01 15.34 -10.80
C THR A 10 -5.50 15.64 -12.22
N LYS A 11 -4.19 15.48 -12.44
CA LYS A 11 -3.56 15.73 -13.74
C LYS A 11 -4.06 14.76 -14.82
N LEU A 12 -4.28 13.50 -14.45
CA LEU A 12 -4.84 12.49 -15.35
C LEU A 12 -6.30 12.80 -15.71
N TRP A 13 -7.09 13.29 -14.75
CA TRP A 13 -8.46 13.75 -15.00
C TRP A 13 -8.53 14.97 -15.92
N GLU A 14 -7.61 15.91 -15.78
CA GLU A 14 -7.56 17.10 -16.65
C GLU A 14 -7.13 16.76 -18.08
N ASN A 15 -6.14 15.87 -18.24
CA ASN A 15 -5.52 15.61 -19.55
C ASN A 15 -6.23 14.50 -20.34
N ILE A 16 -6.64 13.42 -19.68
CA ILE A 16 -7.21 12.22 -20.33
C ILE A 16 -8.44 11.68 -19.58
N PRO A 17 -9.50 12.50 -19.39
CA PRO A 17 -10.64 12.18 -18.52
C PRO A 17 -11.37 10.88 -18.88
N ILE A 18 -11.53 10.59 -20.18
CA ILE A 18 -12.22 9.37 -20.63
C ILE A 18 -11.42 8.12 -20.26
N ALA A 19 -10.11 8.14 -20.51
CA ALA A 19 -9.21 7.05 -20.17
C ALA A 19 -9.10 6.88 -18.65
N MET A 20 -9.01 7.98 -17.90
CA MET A 20 -8.95 7.96 -16.44
C MET A 20 -10.22 7.36 -15.81
N ALA A 21 -11.39 7.68 -16.35
CA ALA A 21 -12.66 7.10 -15.88
C ALA A 21 -12.72 5.57 -16.07
N LEU A 22 -12.11 5.03 -17.13
CA LEU A 22 -11.98 3.58 -17.34
C LEU A 22 -10.90 2.98 -16.43
N ALA A 23 -9.76 3.66 -16.29
CA ALA A 23 -8.66 3.22 -15.45
C ALA A 23 -9.06 3.09 -13.97
N ILE A 24 -9.81 4.05 -13.44
CA ILE A 24 -10.31 4.00 -12.05
C ILE A 24 -11.19 2.77 -11.81
N LYS A 25 -11.97 2.32 -12.81
CA LYS A 25 -12.75 1.07 -12.69
C LYS A 25 -11.83 -0.13 -12.53
N GLU A 26 -10.78 -0.24 -13.34
CA GLU A 26 -9.82 -1.34 -13.23
C GLU A 26 -9.02 -1.28 -11.93
N HIS A 27 -8.62 -0.10 -11.48
CA HIS A 27 -8.03 0.12 -10.16
C HIS A 27 -8.93 -0.45 -9.05
N PHE A 28 -10.19 -0.03 -8.98
CA PHE A 28 -11.10 -0.52 -7.96
C PHE A 28 -11.44 -2.01 -8.11
N ASN A 29 -11.47 -2.53 -9.33
CA ASN A 29 -11.64 -3.97 -9.58
C ASN A 29 -10.52 -4.78 -8.92
N VAL A 30 -9.26 -4.38 -9.14
CA VAL A 30 -8.09 -5.01 -8.52
C VAL A 30 -8.17 -4.92 -6.99
N MET A 31 -8.35 -3.70 -6.47
CA MET A 31 -8.39 -3.43 -5.03
C MET A 31 -9.47 -4.25 -4.31
N ARG A 32 -10.72 -4.19 -4.80
CA ARG A 32 -11.86 -4.87 -4.20
C ARG A 32 -11.79 -6.39 -4.35
N ARG A 33 -11.23 -6.89 -5.45
CA ARG A 33 -11.01 -8.34 -5.63
C ARG A 33 -10.04 -8.88 -4.58
N GLN A 34 -8.90 -8.22 -4.40
CA GLN A 34 -7.93 -8.62 -3.38
C GLN A 34 -8.45 -8.41 -1.96
N LEU A 35 -9.22 -7.34 -1.73
CA LEU A 35 -9.78 -7.05 -0.42
C LEU A 35 -10.69 -8.20 0.06
N ARG A 36 -11.55 -8.70 -0.83
CA ARG A 36 -12.39 -9.88 -0.56
C ARG A 36 -11.57 -11.14 -0.34
N SER A 37 -10.52 -11.36 -1.13
CA SER A 37 -9.66 -12.55 -1.02
C SER A 37 -8.95 -12.66 0.33
N ILE A 38 -8.64 -11.53 0.96
CA ILE A 38 -7.88 -11.48 2.23
C ILE A 38 -8.81 -11.33 3.44
N GLY A 39 -10.10 -11.04 3.22
CA GLY A 39 -11.06 -10.80 4.30
C GLY A 39 -10.96 -9.39 4.89
N GLY A 40 -10.52 -8.40 4.09
CA GLY A 40 -10.59 -6.99 4.46
C GLY A 40 -11.99 -6.41 4.30
N TYR A 41 -12.21 -5.25 4.92
CA TYR A 41 -13.48 -4.52 4.84
C TYR A 41 -13.28 -3.15 4.22
N GLU A 42 -14.03 -2.85 3.16
CA GLU A 42 -14.08 -1.52 2.55
C GLU A 42 -14.95 -0.63 3.42
N VAL A 43 -14.33 0.38 4.04
CA VAL A 43 -15.03 1.35 4.89
C VAL A 43 -15.78 2.33 3.98
N LYS A 44 -15.02 3.03 3.13
CA LYS A 44 -15.52 4.01 2.17
C LYS A 44 -14.47 4.29 1.10
N ASN A 45 -14.90 4.91 0.02
CA ASN A 45 -14.06 5.47 -1.03
C ASN A 45 -14.39 6.95 -1.22
N GLU A 46 -13.37 7.77 -1.46
CA GLU A 46 -13.50 9.20 -1.72
C GLU A 46 -12.71 9.52 -3.00
N GLY A 47 -13.42 9.74 -4.12
CA GLY A 47 -12.77 9.84 -5.42
C GLY A 47 -12.09 8.52 -5.82
N ASP A 48 -10.78 8.59 -6.05
CA ASP A 48 -9.88 7.46 -6.32
C ASP A 48 -9.24 6.86 -5.07
N ALA A 49 -9.44 7.47 -3.90
CA ALA A 49 -8.92 6.98 -2.63
C ALA A 49 -9.81 5.89 -2.02
N LEU A 50 -9.20 4.92 -1.34
CA LEU A 50 -9.89 3.85 -0.61
C LEU A 50 -9.46 3.83 0.85
N MET A 51 -10.45 3.71 1.74
CA MET A 51 -10.24 3.41 3.15
C MET A 51 -10.66 1.96 3.43
N ALA A 52 -9.73 1.15 3.90
CA ALA A 52 -9.95 -0.25 4.24
C ALA A 52 -9.54 -0.59 5.68
N SER A 53 -10.27 -1.50 6.31
CA SER A 53 -9.92 -2.05 7.61
C SER A 53 -9.65 -3.56 7.53
N PHE A 54 -8.78 -4.03 8.42
CA PHE A 54 -8.35 -5.41 8.51
C PHE A 54 -8.28 -5.80 9.98
N SER A 55 -8.54 -7.08 10.27
CA SER A 55 -8.47 -7.63 11.63
C SER A 55 -7.05 -7.83 12.14
N SER A 56 -6.04 -7.80 11.26
CA SER A 56 -4.63 -7.99 11.62
C SER A 56 -3.69 -7.20 10.71
N VAL A 57 -2.48 -6.91 11.22
CA VAL A 57 -1.40 -6.26 10.46
C VAL A 57 -0.94 -7.09 9.26
N PRO A 58 -0.67 -8.41 9.38
CA PRO A 58 -0.24 -9.22 8.24
C PRO A 58 -1.24 -9.22 7.09
N ALA A 59 -2.56 -9.25 7.38
CA ALA A 59 -3.59 -9.19 6.36
C ALA A 59 -3.55 -7.86 5.58
N ALA A 60 -3.41 -6.73 6.29
CA ALA A 60 -3.30 -5.42 5.65
C ALA A 60 -2.07 -5.31 4.75
N MET A 61 -0.92 -5.78 5.23
CA MET A 61 0.33 -5.78 4.45
C MET A 61 0.22 -6.67 3.21
N LEU A 62 -0.32 -7.87 3.37
CA LEU A 62 -0.50 -8.82 2.28
C LEU A 62 -1.43 -8.25 1.19
N TRP A 63 -2.47 -7.53 1.60
CA TRP A 63 -3.38 -6.86 0.67
C TRP A 63 -2.66 -5.79 -0.13
N CYS A 64 -1.85 -4.95 0.52
CA CYS A 64 -1.06 -3.94 -0.16
C CYS A 64 -0.07 -4.58 -1.16
N PHE A 65 0.64 -5.64 -0.78
CA PHE A 65 1.60 -6.30 -1.68
C PHE A 65 0.91 -6.90 -2.90
N LYS A 66 -0.14 -7.73 -2.69
CA LYS A 66 -0.87 -8.34 -3.81
C LYS A 66 -1.54 -7.29 -4.70
N ALA A 67 -2.05 -6.20 -4.12
CA ALA A 67 -2.61 -5.10 -4.90
C ALA A 67 -1.55 -4.42 -5.77
N GLN A 68 -0.38 -4.07 -5.22
CA GLN A 68 0.71 -3.46 -5.98
C GLN A 68 1.20 -4.35 -7.13
N GLU A 69 1.32 -5.66 -6.90
CA GLU A 69 1.74 -6.61 -7.93
C GLU A 69 0.69 -6.76 -9.03
N LEU A 70 -0.60 -6.84 -8.69
CA LEU A 70 -1.67 -6.96 -9.68
C LEU A 70 -1.88 -5.67 -10.49
N LEU A 71 -1.61 -4.50 -9.91
CA LEU A 71 -1.68 -3.24 -10.63
C LEU A 71 -0.63 -3.16 -11.76
N LEU A 72 0.53 -3.81 -11.61
CA LEU A 72 1.55 -3.88 -12.67
C LEU A 72 1.04 -4.60 -13.92
N THR A 73 0.22 -5.64 -13.73
CA THR A 73 -0.29 -6.50 -14.80
C THR A 73 -1.74 -6.23 -15.16
N ALA A 74 -2.36 -5.18 -14.62
CA ALA A 74 -3.76 -4.86 -14.91
C ALA A 74 -3.96 -4.42 -16.37
N ASP A 75 -5.18 -4.64 -16.86
CA ASP A 75 -5.61 -4.34 -18.24
C ASP A 75 -5.93 -2.85 -18.40
N TRP A 76 -4.93 -2.00 -18.20
CA TRP A 76 -5.08 -0.56 -18.31
C TRP A 76 -5.46 -0.13 -19.74
N PRO A 77 -6.33 0.89 -19.89
CA PRO A 77 -6.57 1.52 -21.20
C PRO A 77 -5.26 1.98 -21.85
N GLN A 78 -5.14 1.82 -23.17
CA GLN A 78 -3.91 2.17 -23.89
C GLN A 78 -3.52 3.64 -23.70
N ASP A 79 -4.49 4.55 -23.75
CA ASP A 79 -4.28 5.99 -23.51
C ASP A 79 -3.64 6.30 -22.14
N ILE A 80 -3.88 5.46 -21.13
CA ILE A 80 -3.21 5.56 -19.82
C ILE A 80 -1.76 5.14 -19.96
N LEU A 81 -1.50 4.00 -20.60
CA LEU A 81 -0.14 3.48 -20.81
C LEU A 81 0.71 4.39 -21.70
N ASP A 82 0.10 5.16 -22.59
CA ASP A 82 0.79 6.12 -23.45
C ASP A 82 1.08 7.46 -22.75
N SER A 83 0.44 7.72 -21.60
CA SER A 83 0.68 8.93 -20.80
C SER A 83 2.06 8.91 -20.13
N ASN A 84 2.66 10.09 -19.96
CA ASN A 84 3.96 10.20 -19.30
C ASN A 84 3.92 9.75 -17.83
N GLU A 85 2.76 9.88 -17.19
CA GLU A 85 2.52 9.56 -15.79
C GLU A 85 2.38 8.05 -15.53
N CYS A 86 1.94 7.28 -16.53
CA CYS A 86 1.53 5.89 -16.33
C CYS A 86 2.17 4.89 -17.32
N LYS A 87 3.08 5.35 -18.19
CA LYS A 87 3.88 4.48 -19.04
C LYS A 87 4.70 3.47 -18.23
N ALA A 88 5.05 2.36 -18.88
CA ALA A 88 5.92 1.37 -18.29
C ALA A 88 7.30 1.96 -17.97
N ILE A 89 7.80 1.74 -16.76
CA ILE A 89 9.14 2.11 -16.31
C ILE A 89 9.85 0.83 -15.89
N PHE A 90 11.03 0.59 -16.44
CA PHE A 90 11.87 -0.55 -16.15
C PHE A 90 13.09 -0.12 -15.34
N SER A 91 13.72 -1.07 -14.65
CA SER A 91 14.96 -0.80 -13.92
C SER A 91 16.10 -0.45 -14.86
N GLU A 92 16.93 0.50 -14.44
CA GLU A 92 18.16 0.86 -15.16
C GLU A 92 19.21 -0.25 -15.07
N THR A 93 19.21 -1.04 -13.98
CA THR A 93 20.17 -2.12 -13.74
C THR A 93 19.74 -3.45 -14.33
N ASP A 94 18.43 -3.69 -14.44
CA ASP A 94 17.84 -4.88 -15.06
C ASP A 94 16.65 -4.47 -15.97
N PRO A 95 16.86 -4.35 -17.29
CA PRO A 95 15.81 -3.95 -18.23
C PRO A 95 14.61 -4.92 -18.30
N SER A 96 14.74 -6.15 -17.78
CA SER A 96 13.63 -7.09 -17.69
C SER A 96 12.70 -6.83 -16.50
N GLN A 97 13.19 -6.09 -15.50
CA GLN A 97 12.45 -5.78 -14.29
C GLN A 97 11.52 -4.58 -14.50
N LEU A 98 10.21 -4.84 -14.56
CA LEU A 98 9.18 -3.82 -14.61
C LEU A 98 8.96 -3.19 -13.21
N LEU A 99 9.19 -1.88 -13.09
CA LEU A 99 9.03 -1.14 -11.84
C LEU A 99 7.65 -0.48 -11.73
N TYR A 100 7.18 0.16 -12.79
CA TYR A 100 5.89 0.85 -12.83
C TYR A 100 5.17 0.57 -14.14
N ARG A 101 3.84 0.50 -14.09
CA ARG A 101 2.95 0.42 -15.25
C ARG A 101 1.53 0.77 -14.83
N GLY A 102 0.88 1.69 -15.54
CA GLY A 102 -0.47 2.15 -15.24
C GLY A 102 -0.53 3.12 -14.05
N LEU A 103 -1.68 3.13 -13.36
CA LEU A 103 -1.91 4.05 -12.25
C LEU A 103 -1.00 3.72 -11.06
N SER A 104 -0.21 4.71 -10.62
CA SER A 104 0.67 4.57 -9.46
C SER A 104 -0.08 4.86 -8.17
N VAL A 105 -0.30 3.84 -7.36
CA VAL A 105 -1.09 3.94 -6.12
C VAL A 105 -0.16 4.02 -4.92
N ARG A 106 -0.31 5.05 -4.09
CA ARG A 106 0.33 5.14 -2.77
C ARG A 106 -0.56 4.49 -1.72
N MET A 107 0.06 3.88 -0.71
CA MET A 107 -0.66 3.21 0.37
C MET A 107 -0.06 3.56 1.73
N GLY A 108 -0.91 3.69 2.74
CA GLY A 108 -0.50 3.96 4.12
C GLY A 108 -1.16 3.00 5.10
N ILE A 109 -0.37 2.36 5.98
CA ILE A 109 -0.89 1.44 7.01
C ILE A 109 -0.59 1.97 8.41
N HIS A 110 -1.61 1.93 9.26
CA HIS A 110 -1.45 2.17 10.70
C HIS A 110 -2.25 1.17 11.52
N TRP A 111 -1.69 0.77 12.68
CA TRP A 111 -2.31 -0.16 13.61
C TRP A 111 -2.74 0.56 14.89
N GLY A 112 -3.98 0.37 15.30
CA GLY A 112 -4.54 1.02 16.49
C GLY A 112 -6.01 0.67 16.69
N ARG A 113 -6.62 1.27 17.72
CA ARG A 113 -8.03 1.08 18.07
C ARG A 113 -8.83 2.32 17.65
N PRO A 114 -9.63 2.26 16.56
CA PRO A 114 -10.47 3.38 16.16
C PRO A 114 -11.75 3.46 16.99
N VAL A 115 -12.39 4.63 17.00
CA VAL A 115 -13.80 4.75 17.39
C VAL A 115 -14.62 4.13 16.26
N SER A 116 -15.43 3.12 16.58
CA SER A 116 -16.23 2.41 15.59
C SER A 116 -17.69 2.83 15.72
N ASP A 117 -18.30 3.20 14.61
CA ASP A 117 -19.72 3.55 14.55
C ASP A 117 -20.40 2.85 13.38
N ARG A 118 -21.68 2.53 13.54
CA ARG A 118 -22.46 1.88 12.48
C ARG A 118 -23.44 2.88 11.91
N ASP A 119 -23.24 3.25 10.65
CA ASP A 119 -24.10 4.18 9.95
C ASP A 119 -25.56 3.67 9.94
N ALA A 120 -26.48 4.53 10.37
CA ALA A 120 -27.87 4.14 10.61
C ALA A 120 -28.62 3.75 9.33
N VAL A 121 -28.21 4.29 8.17
CA VAL A 121 -28.89 4.12 6.88
C VAL A 121 -28.28 2.98 6.09
N THR A 122 -26.99 3.07 5.81
CA THR A 122 -26.23 2.09 5.03
C THR A 122 -25.92 0.82 5.82
N ARG A 123 -26.03 0.86 7.15
CA ARG A 123 -25.69 -0.24 8.08
C ARG A 123 -24.23 -0.68 8.02
N ARG A 124 -23.38 0.10 7.34
CA ARG A 124 -21.95 -0.11 7.21
C ARG A 124 -21.23 0.42 8.45
N MET A 125 -20.12 -0.22 8.79
CA MET A 125 -19.20 0.29 9.81
C MET A 125 -18.38 1.44 9.24
N ASP A 126 -18.26 2.53 9.99
CA ASP A 126 -17.31 3.62 9.80
C ASP A 126 -16.38 3.71 11.01
N TYR A 127 -15.22 4.34 10.81
CA TYR A 127 -14.18 4.45 11.80
C TYR A 127 -13.68 5.89 11.92
N TYR A 128 -13.55 6.37 13.15
CA TYR A 128 -13.18 7.73 13.47
C TYR A 128 -12.07 7.82 14.52
N GLY A 129 -11.59 9.05 14.71
CA GLY A 129 -10.63 9.41 15.73
C GLY A 129 -9.19 9.53 15.23
N PRO A 130 -8.25 9.85 16.13
CA PRO A 130 -6.88 10.19 15.77
C PRO A 130 -6.15 9.11 14.95
N MET A 131 -6.48 7.83 15.17
CA MET A 131 -5.85 6.70 14.47
C MET A 131 -6.20 6.67 12.97
N VAL A 132 -7.39 7.14 12.61
CA VAL A 132 -7.82 7.25 11.21
C VAL A 132 -7.07 8.37 10.51
N ASN A 133 -6.98 9.52 11.16
CA ASN A 133 -6.23 10.66 10.66
C ASN A 133 -4.74 10.31 10.51
N ARG A 134 -4.15 9.61 11.48
CA ARG A 134 -2.77 9.13 11.40
C ARG A 134 -2.55 8.21 10.20
N ALA A 135 -3.42 7.22 10.00
CA ALA A 135 -3.33 6.31 8.85
C ALA A 135 -3.38 7.06 7.50
N ALA A 136 -4.27 8.05 7.37
CA ALA A 136 -4.35 8.89 6.18
C ALA A 136 -3.06 9.69 5.96
N ARG A 137 -2.50 10.29 7.02
CA ARG A 137 -1.24 11.06 6.91
C ARG A 137 -0.02 10.19 6.61
N ILE A 138 -0.02 8.94 7.04
CA ILE A 138 1.02 7.97 6.66
C ILE A 138 0.92 7.65 5.16
N CYS A 139 -0.30 7.51 4.62
CA CYS A 139 -0.51 7.37 3.17
C CYS A 139 -0.02 8.59 2.40
N ASP A 140 -0.30 9.81 2.89
CA ASP A 140 0.17 11.06 2.27
C ASP A 140 1.71 11.15 2.19
N ALA A 141 2.42 10.48 3.10
CA ALA A 141 3.89 10.46 3.13
C ALA A 141 4.51 9.47 2.14
N ALA A 142 3.73 8.56 1.56
CA ALA A 142 4.16 7.63 0.54
C ALA A 142 4.11 8.28 -0.86
N ASP A 143 5.05 7.91 -1.72
CA ASP A 143 4.94 8.19 -3.15
C ASP A 143 4.12 7.11 -3.87
N GLY A 144 3.72 7.38 -5.12
CA GLY A 144 3.00 6.43 -5.95
C GLY A 144 3.76 5.12 -6.13
N GLY A 145 3.10 4.00 -5.87
CA GLY A 145 3.69 2.66 -5.88
C GLY A 145 4.36 2.25 -4.58
N GLU A 146 4.36 3.11 -3.55
CA GLU A 146 4.95 2.82 -2.24
C GLU A 146 3.89 2.46 -1.21
N ILE A 147 4.34 1.73 -0.18
CA ILE A 147 3.54 1.36 0.99
C ILE A 147 4.28 1.86 2.23
N CYS A 148 3.76 2.93 2.83
CA CYS A 148 4.31 3.51 4.04
C CYS A 148 3.56 3.02 5.27
N VAL A 149 4.27 2.77 6.37
CA VAL A 149 3.70 2.24 7.61
C VAL A 149 4.28 2.93 8.85
N SER A 150 3.51 2.95 9.95
CA SER A 150 3.99 3.41 11.25
C SER A 150 4.85 2.38 11.97
N SER A 151 5.59 2.83 12.98
CA SER A 151 6.29 1.96 13.95
C SER A 151 5.37 0.91 14.59
N ASP A 152 4.13 1.25 14.93
CA ASP A 152 3.16 0.28 15.49
C ASP A 152 2.94 -0.93 14.57
N VAL A 153 2.93 -0.73 13.26
CA VAL A 153 2.79 -1.82 12.28
C VAL A 153 4.05 -2.68 12.27
N ILE A 154 5.23 -2.04 12.28
CA ILE A 154 6.53 -2.72 12.32
C ILE A 154 6.69 -3.56 13.59
N ASN A 155 6.31 -3.02 14.74
CA ASN A 155 6.40 -3.72 16.03
C ASN A 155 5.53 -4.98 16.04
N VAL A 156 4.30 -4.89 15.51
CA VAL A 156 3.40 -6.04 15.42
C VAL A 156 3.96 -7.09 14.46
N ILE A 157 4.36 -6.71 13.23
CA ILE A 157 4.84 -7.71 12.26
C ILE A 157 6.16 -8.34 12.72
N GLN A 158 7.06 -7.58 13.33
CA GLN A 158 8.32 -8.13 13.85
C GLN A 158 8.05 -9.17 14.93
N HIS A 159 7.18 -8.87 15.89
CA HIS A 159 6.81 -9.83 16.93
C HIS A 159 6.21 -11.12 16.36
N LEU A 160 5.34 -11.01 15.35
CA LEU A 160 4.73 -12.17 14.68
C LEU A 160 5.74 -12.96 13.84
N LEU A 161 6.74 -12.29 13.25
CA LEU A 161 7.81 -12.94 12.50
C LEU A 161 8.77 -13.70 13.41
N ASP A 162 8.91 -13.29 14.67
CA ASP A 162 9.80 -13.91 15.65
C ASP A 162 9.09 -14.99 16.51
N ASP A 163 7.78 -15.20 16.31
CA ASP A 163 6.96 -16.15 17.08
C ASP A 163 7.02 -17.58 16.50
N PRO A 164 7.70 -18.54 17.16
CA PRO A 164 7.82 -19.91 16.69
C PRO A 164 6.52 -20.72 16.82
N GLU A 165 5.58 -20.30 17.69
CA GLU A 165 4.29 -20.96 17.82
C GLU A 165 3.39 -20.62 16.62
N LEU A 166 3.47 -19.37 16.15
CA LEU A 166 2.72 -18.92 14.98
C LEU A 166 3.13 -19.70 13.73
N GLU A 167 4.41 -20.06 13.57
CA GLU A 167 4.86 -20.86 12.42
C GLU A 167 4.15 -22.21 12.31
N ARG A 168 3.79 -22.80 13.45
CA ARG A 168 3.11 -24.10 13.55
C ARG A 168 1.59 -23.98 13.57
N SER A 169 1.05 -22.76 13.59
CA SER A 169 -0.38 -22.48 13.64
C SER A 169 -1.01 -22.51 12.25
N ASP A 170 -2.23 -23.03 12.16
CA ASP A 170 -3.10 -22.98 10.97
C ASP A 170 -4.06 -21.78 11.00
N SER A 171 -3.83 -20.81 11.91
CA SER A 171 -4.66 -19.59 11.94
C SER A 171 -4.48 -18.77 10.65
N PRO A 172 -5.51 -18.00 10.24
CA PRO A 172 -5.39 -17.09 9.08
C PRO A 172 -4.22 -16.10 9.23
N GLN A 173 -3.91 -15.67 10.46
CA GLN A 173 -2.78 -14.77 10.70
C GLN A 173 -1.43 -15.44 10.41
N ALA A 174 -1.26 -16.70 10.83
CA ALA A 174 -0.06 -17.47 10.53
C ALA A 174 0.13 -17.69 9.03
N GLU A 175 -0.96 -17.98 8.31
CA GLU A 175 -0.94 -18.08 6.84
C GLU A 175 -0.49 -16.77 6.18
N HIS A 176 -1.07 -15.63 6.58
CA HIS A 176 -0.65 -14.33 6.06
C HIS A 176 0.83 -14.02 6.32
N VAL A 177 1.36 -14.37 7.50
CA VAL A 177 2.79 -14.18 7.82
C VAL A 177 3.67 -15.07 6.93
N ARG A 178 3.30 -16.33 6.71
CA ARG A 178 4.02 -17.23 5.79
C ARG A 178 4.04 -16.68 4.37
N GLU A 179 2.91 -16.17 3.87
CA GLU A 179 2.83 -15.55 2.55
C GLU A 179 3.67 -14.29 2.44
N LEU A 180 3.69 -13.41 3.46
CA LEU A 180 4.56 -12.24 3.49
C LEU A 180 6.05 -12.61 3.41
N ARG A 181 6.48 -13.66 4.13
CA ARG A 181 7.86 -14.17 4.03
C ARG A 181 8.16 -14.71 2.63
N LYS A 182 7.25 -15.48 2.06
CA LYS A 182 7.38 -16.04 0.69
C LYS A 182 7.46 -14.95 -0.37
N MET A 183 6.75 -13.84 -0.18
CA MET A 183 6.81 -12.66 -1.06
C MET A 183 8.08 -11.82 -0.86
N GLY A 184 8.96 -12.20 0.08
CA GLY A 184 10.20 -11.48 0.37
C GLY A 184 9.95 -10.11 0.98
N TYR A 185 9.16 -10.07 2.05
CA TYR A 185 8.97 -8.87 2.86
C TYR A 185 10.30 -8.19 3.23
N GLY A 186 10.44 -6.93 2.84
CA GLY A 186 11.51 -6.04 3.27
C GLY A 186 10.97 -4.72 3.81
N LYS A 187 11.82 -3.99 4.54
CA LYS A 187 11.51 -2.68 5.10
C LYS A 187 12.68 -1.71 4.96
N LEU A 188 12.36 -0.44 4.78
CA LEU A 188 13.29 0.69 4.78
C LEU A 188 12.89 1.69 5.86
N ASP A 189 13.79 2.00 6.79
CA ASP A 189 13.55 3.00 7.83
C ASP A 189 13.72 4.42 7.27
N LEU A 190 12.63 5.19 7.24
CA LEU A 190 12.69 6.60 6.81
C LEU A 190 13.07 7.53 7.97
N GLY A 191 13.05 7.03 9.21
CA GLY A 191 13.25 7.80 10.43
C GLY A 191 12.03 8.63 10.81
N GLU A 192 12.26 9.57 11.72
CA GLU A 192 11.20 10.42 12.27
C GLU A 192 10.74 11.46 11.24
N ARG A 193 9.42 11.65 11.12
CA ARG A 193 8.78 12.63 10.25
C ARG A 193 7.64 13.34 10.97
N LYS A 194 7.62 14.67 10.88
CA LYS A 194 6.50 15.48 11.34
C LYS A 194 5.40 15.46 10.28
N LEU A 195 4.29 14.77 10.57
CA LEU A 195 3.14 14.69 9.68
C LEU A 195 2.14 15.82 9.92
N LYS A 196 1.52 16.30 8.83
CA LYS A 196 0.56 17.42 8.88
C LYS A 196 -0.63 17.07 9.78
N GLY A 197 -0.86 17.91 10.80
CA GLY A 197 -2.00 17.77 11.71
C GLY A 197 -1.83 16.72 12.79
N LEU A 198 -0.65 16.09 12.93
CA LEU A 198 -0.32 15.26 14.09
C LEU A 198 0.55 16.04 15.07
N GLU A 199 0.24 15.93 16.37
CA GLU A 199 0.98 16.61 17.44
C GLU A 199 2.39 16.03 17.64
N THR A 200 2.51 14.70 17.59
CA THR A 200 3.78 13.99 17.70
C THR A 200 4.34 13.67 16.32
N PRO A 201 5.66 13.77 16.11
CA PRO A 201 6.30 13.13 14.97
C PRO A 201 6.07 11.61 14.97
N GLU A 202 6.18 10.99 13.80
CA GLU A 202 6.01 9.55 13.60
C GLU A 202 7.26 8.96 12.97
N ASN A 203 7.70 7.79 13.44
CA ASN A 203 8.70 7.00 12.74
C ASN A 203 8.02 6.21 11.61
N LEU A 204 8.51 6.42 10.39
CA LEU A 204 7.92 5.86 9.19
C LEU A 204 8.84 4.85 8.52
N TYR A 205 8.22 3.85 7.91
CA TYR A 205 8.91 2.81 7.18
C TYR A 205 8.24 2.59 5.84
N LEU A 206 9.04 2.37 4.78
CA LEU A 206 8.52 1.77 3.55
C LEU A 206 8.61 0.26 3.68
N ILE A 207 7.56 -0.44 3.30
CA ILE A 207 7.57 -1.91 3.20
C ILE A 207 7.38 -2.34 1.74
N HIS A 208 7.95 -3.47 1.37
CA HIS A 208 7.88 -3.97 0.00
C HIS A 208 7.93 -5.51 -0.05
N SER A 209 7.43 -6.08 -1.14
CA SER A 209 7.75 -7.45 -1.58
C SER A 209 9.01 -7.43 -2.46
N SER A 210 9.55 -8.60 -2.79
CA SER A 210 10.66 -8.72 -3.75
C SER A 210 10.31 -8.15 -5.13
N VAL A 211 9.04 -8.29 -5.57
CA VAL A 211 8.60 -7.85 -6.90
C VAL A 211 8.71 -6.34 -7.06
N ILE A 212 8.35 -5.59 -6.02
CA ILE A 212 8.32 -4.11 -6.06
C ILE A 212 9.53 -3.47 -5.35
N ALA A 213 10.49 -4.26 -4.87
CA ALA A 213 11.68 -3.79 -4.17
C ALA A 213 12.51 -2.81 -5.03
N GLY A 214 12.59 -3.04 -6.34
CA GLY A 214 13.35 -2.21 -7.27
C GLY A 214 12.90 -0.74 -7.30
N ARG A 215 11.68 -0.42 -6.87
CA ARG A 215 11.17 0.95 -6.76
C ARG A 215 11.94 1.80 -5.73
N LEU A 216 12.54 1.18 -4.72
CA LEU A 216 13.33 1.92 -3.72
C LEU A 216 14.59 2.56 -4.32
N ASN A 217 15.07 2.04 -5.43
CA ASN A 217 16.28 2.52 -6.10
C ASN A 217 16.00 3.69 -7.06
N THR A 218 14.73 4.00 -7.35
CA THR A 218 14.40 5.10 -8.28
C THR A 218 14.50 6.49 -7.64
N ASP A 219 14.57 6.57 -6.31
CA ASP A 219 14.78 7.81 -5.58
C ASP A 219 16.19 7.78 -4.93
N PRO A 220 17.11 8.68 -5.33
CA PRO A 220 18.47 8.72 -4.79
C PRO A 220 18.53 8.81 -3.26
N ALA A 221 17.57 9.51 -2.63
CA ALA A 221 17.53 9.65 -1.17
C ALA A 221 17.18 8.32 -0.50
N LYS A 222 16.32 7.51 -1.12
CA LYS A 222 15.91 6.20 -0.60
C LYS A 222 16.94 5.12 -0.92
N SER A 223 17.55 5.17 -2.11
CA SER A 223 18.64 4.29 -2.51
C SER A 223 19.84 4.38 -1.56
N ALA A 224 20.20 5.60 -1.13
CA ALA A 224 21.26 5.82 -0.15
C ALA A 224 20.98 5.17 1.22
N ILE A 225 19.69 5.07 1.62
CA ILE A 225 19.27 4.43 2.88
C ILE A 225 19.17 2.91 2.71
N ALA A 226 18.70 2.43 1.55
CA ALA A 226 18.49 1.01 1.28
C ALA A 226 19.81 0.22 1.17
N GLY A 227 20.91 0.90 0.85
CA GLY A 227 22.22 0.28 0.63
C GLY A 227 22.31 -0.46 -0.71
N PRO A 228 23.49 -0.96 -1.10
CA PRO A 228 23.63 -1.76 -2.32
C PRO A 228 22.79 -3.03 -2.18
N THR A 229 21.89 -3.26 -3.14
CA THR A 229 21.13 -4.51 -3.24
C THR A 229 22.15 -5.65 -3.35
N LEU A 230 22.25 -6.51 -2.34
CA LEU A 230 23.06 -7.73 -2.42
C LEU A 230 22.39 -8.64 -3.45
N ASP A 231 23.01 -8.76 -4.61
CA ASP A 231 22.72 -9.80 -5.59
C ASP A 231 22.74 -11.17 -4.88
N MET A 232 21.58 -11.84 -4.83
CA MET A 232 21.45 -13.27 -4.54
C MET A 232 20.58 -13.92 -5.59
#